data_AF-A0A812VE10-F1
#
_entry.id   AF-A0A812VE10-F1
#
_cell.length_a   1.000
_cell.length_b   1.000
_cell.length_c   1.000
_cell.angle_alpha   90.00
_cell.angle_beta   90.00
_cell.angle_gamma   90.00
#
_symmetry.space_group_name_H-M   'P 1'
#
loop_
_entity.id
_entity.type
_entity.pdbx_description
1 polymer ?
#
loop_
_entity_poly.entity_id
_entity_poly.type
_entity_poly.pdbx_seq_one_letter_code
_entity_poly.pdbx_strand_id
1 'polypeptide(L)'
;MFRYSGSWSKILDDRASAILAEGAARIADVCRLLQDNADVASLWGDFQRFAEQLRQSSKMDRLTLACELHTAVSLETLTPSIHFHLMFDSRQTVTLLKPSLLFRGAVPHQSVECKQARGKACRKAYDQGHYYLQVPKTGSIHMTTTAAAFTTFPVAPDWITNLWQACKITEQVAEQEYLRCKKHVKAYLDNMKFHAQCVQTQAVQVRKAQDLQNLQPLMKKAVVLEQVQRDFLPQFTRPMFRRSFLVLNGPTRLGKTIYARSLFGHRETLELNCCGVSQPDLRAFDNLLHRAILYDEASTAMVLSNRRLFQGSTEEVTLAHSGTNMFTYSVYVYNVAMILTSNSWLRELEELPREEREWLEGNSICIDCTQPLYET
;
A
#
# COMPACT_ATOMS: atom_id res chain seq x y z
N MET A 1 -32.53 6.46 9.67
CA MET A 1 -32.38 6.00 8.27
C MET A 1 -33.17 4.71 8.09
N PHE A 2 -33.94 4.64 7.02
CA PHE A 2 -34.74 3.50 6.61
C PHE A 2 -34.22 2.98 5.28
N ARG A 3 -34.13 1.65 5.15
CA ARG A 3 -33.79 0.95 3.92
C ARG A 3 -35.00 0.14 3.45
N TYR A 4 -35.37 0.29 2.19
CA TYR A 4 -36.48 -0.41 1.54
C TYR A 4 -35.94 -1.36 0.47
N SER A 5 -36.36 -2.61 0.55
CA SER A 5 -36.07 -3.66 -0.43
C SER A 5 -37.24 -4.65 -0.42
N GLY A 6 -37.64 -5.15 -1.57
CA GLY A 6 -38.80 -6.05 -1.68
C GLY A 6 -38.77 -6.88 -2.96
N SER A 7 -39.90 -7.51 -3.30
CA SER A 7 -40.04 -8.29 -4.54
C SER A 7 -39.81 -7.44 -5.80
N TRP A 8 -40.05 -6.13 -5.72
CA TRP A 8 -39.82 -5.14 -6.78
C TRP A 8 -38.35 -4.75 -6.96
N SER A 9 -37.44 -5.20 -6.09
CA SER A 9 -36.03 -4.80 -6.12
C SER A 9 -35.26 -5.33 -7.32
N LYS A 10 -35.66 -6.48 -7.88
CA LYS A 10 -34.97 -7.07 -9.04
C LYS A 10 -35.38 -6.38 -10.32
N ILE A 11 -34.40 -5.92 -11.09
CA ILE A 11 -34.59 -5.27 -12.38
C ILE A 11 -34.19 -6.26 -13.48
N LEU A 12 -35.10 -6.51 -14.41
CA LEU A 12 -34.85 -7.37 -15.56
C LEU A 12 -34.23 -6.53 -16.66
N ASP A 13 -32.90 -6.60 -16.78
CA ASP A 13 -32.13 -5.90 -17.81
C ASP A 13 -30.95 -6.79 -18.24
N ASP A 14 -31.07 -7.38 -19.44
CA ASP A 14 -30.09 -8.35 -19.96
C ASP A 14 -28.70 -7.73 -20.14
N ARG A 15 -28.65 -6.45 -20.53
CA ARG A 15 -27.39 -5.74 -20.73
C ARG A 15 -26.71 -5.47 -19.39
N ALA A 16 -27.46 -5.04 -18.38
CA ALA A 16 -26.93 -4.87 -17.03
C ALA A 16 -26.43 -6.20 -16.44
N SER A 17 -27.16 -7.28 -16.68
CA SER A 17 -26.81 -8.64 -16.23
C SER A 17 -25.53 -9.15 -16.89
N ALA A 18 -25.36 -8.90 -18.19
CA ALA A 18 -24.12 -9.24 -18.90
C ALA A 18 -22.90 -8.50 -18.34
N ILE A 19 -23.04 -7.21 -18.02
CA ILE A 19 -21.96 -6.41 -17.40
C ILE A 19 -21.65 -6.92 -15.99
N LEU A 20 -22.65 -7.36 -15.21
CA LEU A 20 -22.41 -7.97 -13.89
C LEU A 20 -21.56 -9.24 -13.98
N ALA A 21 -21.70 -10.03 -15.05
CA ALA A 21 -20.92 -11.25 -15.27
C ALA A 21 -19.43 -10.99 -15.51
N GLU A 22 -19.05 -9.78 -15.94
CA GLU A 22 -17.65 -9.34 -16.04
C GLU A 22 -17.03 -9.02 -14.65
N GLY A 23 -17.84 -8.98 -13.59
CA GLY A 23 -17.41 -8.89 -12.20
C GLY A 23 -17.46 -7.50 -11.57
N ALA A 24 -16.99 -7.41 -10.32
CA ALA A 24 -17.16 -6.25 -9.45
C ALA A 24 -16.55 -4.94 -10.00
N ALA A 25 -15.54 -5.03 -10.87
CA ALA A 25 -14.90 -3.87 -11.50
C ALA A 25 -15.86 -3.06 -12.39
N ARG A 26 -16.99 -3.64 -12.81
CA ARG A 26 -17.93 -3.07 -13.77
C ARG A 26 -19.22 -2.54 -13.13
N ILE A 27 -19.30 -2.53 -11.79
CA ILE A 27 -20.48 -2.07 -11.05
C ILE A 27 -20.88 -0.62 -11.40
N ALA A 28 -19.91 0.27 -11.61
CA ALA A 28 -20.18 1.65 -12.00
C ALA A 28 -20.90 1.74 -13.37
N ASP A 29 -20.63 0.81 -14.27
CA ASP A 29 -21.24 0.76 -15.60
C ASP A 29 -22.68 0.27 -15.51
N VAL A 30 -22.93 -0.73 -14.65
CA VAL A 30 -24.28 -1.20 -14.31
C VAL A 30 -25.11 -0.05 -13.72
N CYS A 31 -24.56 0.70 -12.77
CA CYS A 31 -25.28 1.82 -12.14
C CYS A 31 -25.63 2.91 -13.16
N ARG A 32 -24.70 3.27 -14.07
CA ARG A 32 -24.97 4.23 -15.16
C ARG A 32 -26.06 3.76 -16.10
N LEU A 33 -26.08 2.47 -16.45
CA LEU A 33 -27.14 1.91 -17.29
C LEU A 33 -28.51 1.97 -16.59
N LEU A 34 -28.55 1.65 -15.29
CA LEU A 34 -29.79 1.66 -14.51
C LEU A 34 -30.34 3.07 -14.25
N GLN A 35 -29.51 4.13 -14.32
CA GLN A 35 -29.97 5.52 -14.18
C GLN A 35 -30.98 5.90 -15.27
N ASP A 36 -30.81 5.36 -16.48
CA ASP A 36 -31.67 5.64 -17.62
C ASP A 36 -32.73 4.54 -17.86
N ASN A 37 -32.77 3.51 -17.01
CA ASN A 37 -33.72 2.41 -17.13
C ASN A 37 -35.13 2.87 -16.71
N ALA A 38 -36.12 2.62 -17.57
CA ALA A 38 -37.50 3.11 -17.38
C ALA A 38 -38.18 2.54 -16.12
N ASP A 39 -37.94 1.27 -15.78
CA ASP A 39 -38.51 0.65 -14.59
C ASP A 39 -37.91 1.24 -13.32
N VAL A 40 -36.58 1.46 -13.32
CA VAL A 40 -35.87 2.11 -12.21
C VAL A 40 -36.36 3.55 -12.03
N ALA A 41 -36.47 4.32 -13.11
CA ALA A 41 -36.97 5.69 -13.08
C ALA A 41 -38.42 5.78 -12.56
N SER A 42 -39.29 4.86 -12.99
CA SER A 42 -40.67 4.75 -12.52
C SER A 42 -40.74 4.43 -11.02
N LEU A 43 -40.01 3.40 -10.57
CA LEU A 43 -39.93 3.03 -9.14
C LEU A 43 -39.36 4.17 -8.29
N TRP A 44 -38.36 4.89 -8.81
CA TRP A 44 -37.77 6.04 -8.14
C TRP A 44 -38.76 7.19 -7.98
N GLY A 45 -39.51 7.52 -9.04
CA GLY A 45 -40.57 8.54 -8.98
C GLY A 45 -41.67 8.20 -7.98
N ASP A 46 -42.07 6.92 -7.91
CA ASP A 46 -43.01 6.44 -6.89
C ASP A 46 -42.46 6.61 -5.47
N PHE A 47 -41.19 6.26 -5.26
CA PHE A 47 -40.55 6.38 -3.96
C PHE A 47 -40.41 7.83 -3.52
N GLN A 48 -40.08 8.74 -4.43
CA GLN A 48 -40.03 10.19 -4.16
C GLN A 48 -41.41 10.71 -3.73
N ARG A 49 -42.48 10.34 -4.43
CA ARG A 49 -43.86 10.74 -4.08
C ARG A 49 -44.26 10.21 -2.71
N PHE A 50 -43.99 8.93 -2.44
CA PHE A 50 -44.21 8.30 -1.14
C PHE A 50 -43.48 9.06 -0.02
N ALA A 51 -42.19 9.34 -0.21
CA ALA A 51 -41.39 10.03 0.80
C ALA A 51 -41.84 11.47 1.04
N GLU A 52 -42.28 12.20 0.01
CA GLU A 52 -42.79 13.57 0.16
C GLU A 52 -44.14 13.59 0.89
N GLN A 53 -45.04 12.65 0.61
CA GLN A 53 -46.28 12.49 1.38
C GLN A 53 -46.00 12.20 2.85
N LEU A 54 -45.02 11.34 3.13
CA LEU A 54 -44.57 11.06 4.48
C LEU A 54 -43.98 12.32 5.14
N ARG A 55 -43.16 13.09 4.42
CA ARG A 55 -42.56 14.34 4.88
C ARG A 55 -43.63 15.35 5.31
N GLN A 56 -44.65 15.55 4.47
CA GLN A 56 -45.74 16.51 4.68
C GLN A 56 -46.64 16.10 5.86
N SER A 57 -47.05 14.83 5.91
CA SER A 57 -47.92 14.32 6.99
C SER A 57 -47.22 14.28 8.35
N SER A 58 -45.89 14.10 8.36
CA SER A 58 -45.12 13.84 9.58
C SER A 58 -44.22 15.02 10.01
N LYS A 59 -44.32 16.17 9.35
CA LYS A 59 -43.53 17.40 9.64
C LYS A 59 -42.02 17.15 9.72
N MET A 60 -41.49 16.41 8.75
CA MET A 60 -40.04 16.19 8.63
C MET A 60 -39.37 17.43 8.01
N ASP A 61 -38.32 17.94 8.65
CA ASP A 61 -37.64 19.16 8.19
C ASP A 61 -36.66 18.87 7.05
N ARG A 62 -35.80 17.87 7.24
CA ARG A 62 -34.78 17.46 6.27
C ARG A 62 -35.09 16.07 5.76
N LEU A 63 -34.89 15.88 4.46
CA LEU A 63 -35.11 14.61 3.77
C LEU A 63 -33.96 14.37 2.79
N THR A 64 -33.41 13.17 2.80
CA THR A 64 -32.50 12.67 1.76
C THR A 64 -32.95 11.28 1.35
N LEU A 65 -33.06 11.08 0.05
CA LEU A 65 -33.43 9.82 -0.57
C LEU A 65 -32.26 9.34 -1.43
N ALA A 66 -32.06 8.03 -1.49
CA ALA A 66 -31.13 7.43 -2.45
C ALA A 66 -31.67 6.13 -3.02
N CYS A 67 -31.38 5.90 -4.30
CA CYS A 67 -31.50 4.61 -4.98
C CYS A 67 -30.09 4.06 -5.17
N GLU A 68 -29.87 2.83 -4.68
CA GLU A 68 -28.58 2.16 -4.71
C GLU A 68 -28.72 0.74 -5.24
N LEU A 69 -27.73 0.31 -6.01
CA LEU A 69 -27.54 -1.08 -6.37
C LEU A 69 -27.11 -1.88 -5.13
N HIS A 70 -27.77 -3.00 -4.88
CA HIS A 70 -27.36 -3.99 -3.90
C HIS A 70 -26.23 -4.83 -4.49
N THR A 71 -25.00 -4.30 -4.46
CA THR A 71 -23.83 -4.84 -5.17
C THR A 71 -23.58 -6.33 -4.92
N ALA A 72 -23.60 -6.77 -3.65
CA ALA A 72 -23.36 -8.17 -3.28
C ALA A 72 -24.38 -9.13 -3.93
N VAL A 73 -25.68 -8.91 -3.67
CA VAL A 73 -26.78 -9.70 -4.26
C VAL A 73 -26.77 -9.64 -5.78
N SER A 74 -26.45 -8.48 -6.37
CA SER A 74 -26.43 -8.34 -7.83
C SER A 74 -25.30 -9.15 -8.47
N LEU A 75 -24.11 -9.16 -7.86
CA LEU A 75 -22.98 -9.98 -8.32
C LEU A 75 -23.21 -11.47 -8.09
N GLU A 76 -23.84 -11.85 -6.97
CA GLU A 76 -24.13 -13.25 -6.64
C GLU A 76 -25.18 -13.85 -7.58
N THR A 77 -26.25 -13.09 -7.86
CA THR A 77 -27.38 -13.57 -8.67
C THR A 77 -27.27 -13.23 -10.15
N LEU A 78 -26.23 -12.47 -10.53
CA LEU A 78 -26.04 -11.88 -11.87
C LEU A 78 -27.29 -11.13 -12.37
N THR A 79 -28.12 -10.65 -11.46
CA THR A 79 -29.35 -9.90 -11.75
C THR A 79 -29.30 -8.59 -10.97
N PRO A 80 -29.45 -7.42 -11.62
CA PRO A 80 -29.44 -6.16 -10.91
C PRO A 80 -30.55 -6.10 -9.86
N SER A 81 -30.17 -5.79 -8.63
CA SER A 81 -31.09 -5.65 -7.50
C SER A 81 -30.91 -4.30 -6.86
N ILE A 82 -31.94 -3.46 -6.85
CA ILE A 82 -31.90 -2.11 -6.28
C ILE A 82 -32.59 -2.06 -4.92
N HIS A 83 -32.20 -1.07 -4.12
CA HIS A 83 -32.85 -0.77 -2.85
C HIS A 83 -32.88 0.74 -2.63
N PHE A 84 -33.86 1.19 -1.86
CA PHE A 84 -34.02 2.61 -1.55
C PHE A 84 -33.64 2.92 -0.11
N HIS A 85 -33.12 4.12 0.11
CA HIS A 85 -32.86 4.66 1.44
C HIS A 85 -33.63 5.96 1.64
N LEU A 86 -34.12 6.15 2.86
CA LEU A 86 -34.75 7.38 3.33
C LEU A 86 -34.09 7.80 4.64
N MET A 87 -33.46 8.97 4.63
CA MET A 87 -32.94 9.64 5.81
C MET A 87 -33.71 10.92 6.07
N PHE A 88 -34.10 11.13 7.32
CA PHE A 88 -34.81 12.33 7.73
C PHE A 88 -34.43 12.72 9.16
N ASP A 89 -34.66 13.98 9.48
CA ASP A 89 -34.76 14.48 10.84
C ASP A 89 -35.79 15.62 10.93
N SER A 90 -36.25 15.87 12.16
CA SER A 90 -37.17 16.94 12.49
C SER A 90 -36.73 17.59 13.81
N ARG A 91 -37.02 18.89 13.95
CA ARG A 91 -36.88 19.65 15.19
C ARG A 91 -37.91 19.24 16.24
N GLN A 92 -38.99 18.59 15.82
CA GLN A 92 -40.07 18.10 16.69
C GLN A 92 -40.04 16.57 16.76
N THR A 93 -40.60 16.01 17.83
CA THR A 93 -40.81 14.57 17.92
C THR A 93 -41.81 14.13 16.85
N VAL A 94 -41.41 13.15 16.04
CA VAL A 94 -42.26 12.59 14.98
C VAL A 94 -42.62 11.15 15.33
N THR A 95 -43.91 10.85 15.32
CA THR A 95 -44.43 9.48 15.49
C THR A 95 -44.81 8.94 14.12
N LEU A 96 -44.16 7.85 13.70
CA LEU A 96 -44.44 7.17 12.44
C LEU A 96 -45.14 5.85 12.72
N LEU A 97 -46.32 5.66 12.14
CA LEU A 97 -47.07 4.42 12.27
C LEU A 97 -46.57 3.42 11.21
N LYS A 98 -46.48 2.13 11.57
CA LYS A 98 -46.04 1.09 10.63
C LYS A 98 -46.77 1.11 9.28
N PRO A 99 -48.11 1.33 9.20
CA PRO A 99 -48.80 1.43 7.92
C PRO A 99 -48.34 2.59 7.03
N SER A 100 -47.97 3.74 7.62
CA SER A 100 -47.48 4.89 6.84
C SER A 100 -46.06 4.70 6.29
N LEU A 101 -45.36 3.65 6.75
CA LEU A 101 -44.03 3.30 6.30
C LEU A 101 -44.02 2.21 5.22
N LEU A 102 -45.16 1.68 4.80
CA LEU A 102 -45.20 0.64 3.76
C LEU A 102 -44.97 1.25 2.38
N PHE A 103 -43.92 0.79 1.70
CA PHE A 103 -43.66 1.13 0.30
C PHE A 103 -43.74 -0.13 -0.56
N ARG A 104 -44.72 -0.19 -1.48
CA ARG A 104 -44.99 -1.35 -2.35
C ARG A 104 -44.97 -2.68 -1.58
N GLY A 105 -45.65 -2.71 -0.43
CA GLY A 105 -45.75 -3.90 0.45
C GLY A 105 -44.51 -4.20 1.30
N ALA A 106 -43.41 -3.47 1.12
CA ALA A 106 -42.20 -3.63 1.92
C ALA A 106 -42.19 -2.70 3.13
N VAL A 107 -41.88 -3.26 4.30
CA VAL A 107 -41.61 -2.50 5.53
C VAL A 107 -40.11 -2.15 5.56
N PRO A 108 -39.72 -0.92 5.95
CA PRO A 108 -38.33 -0.56 5.98
C PRO A 108 -37.55 -1.30 7.06
N HIS A 109 -36.31 -1.62 6.74
CA HIS A 109 -35.29 -1.96 7.73
C HIS A 109 -34.68 -0.67 8.29
N GLN A 110 -34.68 -0.51 9.62
CA GLN A 110 -34.02 0.61 10.28
C GLN A 110 -32.52 0.34 10.39
N SER A 111 -31.72 1.03 9.58
CA SER A 111 -30.27 0.80 9.48
C SER A 111 -29.43 1.59 10.50
N VAL A 112 -30.03 2.53 11.23
CA VAL A 112 -29.33 3.35 12.23
C VAL A 112 -30.06 3.25 13.57
N GLU A 113 -29.45 2.54 14.52
CA GLU A 113 -29.80 2.63 15.94
C GLU A 113 -29.11 3.85 16.54
N CYS A 114 -29.75 5.03 16.47
CA CYS A 114 -29.29 6.22 17.20
C CYS A 114 -29.66 6.12 18.70
N LYS A 115 -29.69 4.91 19.28
CA LYS A 115 -30.35 4.62 20.56
C LYS A 115 -29.72 5.32 21.78
N GLN A 116 -28.54 5.94 21.62
CA GLN A 116 -27.79 6.49 22.76
C GLN A 116 -27.26 7.93 22.59
N ALA A 117 -27.45 8.58 21.43
CA ALA A 117 -26.92 9.93 21.22
C ALA A 117 -27.88 11.01 21.78
N ARG A 118 -27.41 11.83 22.73
CA ARG A 118 -28.18 12.97 23.28
C ARG A 118 -27.64 14.30 22.79
N GLY A 119 -28.52 15.29 22.61
CA GLY A 119 -28.14 16.67 22.28
C GLY A 119 -27.31 16.80 20.98
N LYS A 120 -26.17 17.51 21.05
CA LYS A 120 -25.28 17.77 19.89
C LYS A 120 -24.80 16.49 19.18
N ALA A 121 -24.63 15.39 19.91
CA ALA A 121 -24.23 14.11 19.33
C ALA A 121 -25.31 13.53 18.40
N CYS A 122 -26.59 13.78 18.70
CA CYS A 122 -27.72 13.34 17.88
C CYS A 122 -27.73 14.06 16.53
N ARG A 123 -27.51 15.39 16.53
CA ARG A 123 -27.42 16.16 15.28
C ARG A 123 -26.30 15.68 14.37
N LYS A 124 -25.12 15.43 14.94
CA LYS A 124 -23.97 14.88 14.20
C LYS A 124 -24.30 13.53 13.55
N ALA A 125 -25.02 12.65 14.25
CA ALA A 125 -25.45 11.36 13.71
C ALA A 125 -26.45 11.52 12.56
N TYR A 126 -27.38 12.47 12.64
CA TYR A 126 -28.29 12.77 11.55
C TYR A 126 -27.54 13.32 10.33
N ASP A 127 -26.65 14.29 10.52
CA ASP A 127 -25.82 14.86 9.45
C ASP A 127 -24.97 13.78 8.76
N GLN A 128 -24.39 12.86 9.53
CA GLN A 128 -23.67 11.70 8.99
C GLN A 128 -24.58 10.80 8.15
N GLY A 129 -25.82 10.54 8.60
CA GLY A 129 -26.77 9.75 7.83
C GLY A 129 -27.22 10.44 6.55
N HIS A 130 -27.42 11.76 6.57
CA HIS A 130 -27.73 12.54 5.37
C HIS A 130 -26.56 12.55 4.40
N TYR A 131 -25.32 12.69 4.90
CA TYR A 131 -24.11 12.62 4.09
C TYR A 131 -23.90 11.23 3.46
N TYR A 132 -24.13 10.16 4.23
CA TYR A 132 -23.98 8.77 3.78
C TYR A 132 -24.77 8.46 2.49
N LEU A 133 -25.93 9.11 2.31
CA LEU A 133 -26.76 8.94 1.11
C LEU A 133 -26.38 9.88 -0.05
N GLN A 134 -25.64 10.96 0.22
CA GLN A 134 -25.26 11.96 -0.77
C GLN A 134 -23.91 11.70 -1.42
N VAL A 135 -23.01 11.04 -0.70
CA VAL A 135 -21.68 10.68 -1.22
C VAL A 135 -21.82 9.70 -2.40
N PRO A 136 -21.09 9.90 -3.52
CA PRO A 136 -21.22 9.04 -4.70
C PRO A 136 -20.53 7.70 -4.44
N LYS A 137 -21.29 6.76 -3.90
CA LYS A 137 -20.84 5.39 -3.62
C LYS A 137 -20.77 4.59 -4.92
N THR A 138 -19.98 3.52 -4.89
CA THR A 138 -19.81 2.61 -6.05
C THR A 138 -21.16 2.10 -6.58
N GLY A 139 -22.15 1.90 -5.70
CA GLY A 139 -23.50 1.44 -6.06
C GLY A 139 -24.56 2.55 -6.21
N SER A 140 -24.18 3.84 -6.26
CA SER A 140 -25.16 4.94 -6.33
C SER A 140 -25.82 5.04 -7.72
N ILE A 141 -27.16 5.13 -7.74
CA ILE A 141 -27.96 5.30 -8.97
C ILE A 141 -28.61 6.69 -8.97
N HIS A 142 -29.54 6.96 -8.05
CA HIS A 142 -30.20 8.26 -7.91
C HIS A 142 -30.08 8.79 -6.48
N MET A 143 -30.13 10.12 -6.33
CA MET A 143 -30.14 10.78 -5.03
C MET A 143 -30.92 12.09 -5.11
N THR A 144 -31.69 12.40 -4.08
CA THR A 144 -32.37 13.69 -3.93
C THR A 144 -32.31 14.13 -2.47
N THR A 145 -32.11 15.41 -2.21
CA THR A 145 -32.01 15.91 -0.84
C THR A 145 -32.57 17.33 -0.70
N THR A 146 -33.11 17.63 0.48
CA THR A 146 -33.41 19.00 0.93
C THR A 146 -32.32 19.58 1.83
N ALA A 147 -31.24 18.83 2.08
CA ALA A 147 -30.17 19.16 3.00
C ALA A 147 -28.80 18.80 2.40
N ALA A 148 -28.34 19.65 1.48
CA ALA A 148 -27.07 19.44 0.77
C ALA A 148 -25.87 19.44 1.73
N ALA A 149 -25.07 18.38 1.69
CA ALA A 149 -23.81 18.28 2.43
C ALA A 149 -22.86 19.42 2.04
N PHE A 150 -22.00 19.84 2.97
CA PHE A 150 -21.06 20.98 2.85
C PHE A 150 -21.69 22.37 2.76
N THR A 151 -22.99 22.47 2.46
CA THR A 151 -23.74 23.73 2.44
C THR A 151 -24.62 23.85 3.67
N THR A 152 -25.49 22.86 3.90
CA THR A 152 -26.45 22.86 5.03
C THR A 152 -25.79 22.43 6.34
N PHE A 153 -24.76 21.59 6.28
CA PHE A 153 -24.01 21.11 7.44
C PHE A 153 -22.56 20.74 7.06
N PRO A 154 -21.62 20.84 8.01
CA PRO A 154 -20.22 20.45 7.77
C PRO A 154 -20.07 18.92 7.76
N VAL A 155 -19.21 18.42 6.87
CA VAL A 155 -18.83 17.01 6.79
C VAL A 155 -17.54 16.77 7.56
N ALA A 156 -17.54 15.78 8.45
CA ALA A 156 -16.34 15.38 9.17
C ALA A 156 -15.49 14.44 8.29
N PRO A 157 -14.17 14.66 8.16
CA PRO A 157 -13.29 13.78 7.38
C PRO A 157 -13.38 12.29 7.76
N ASP A 158 -13.57 11.97 9.05
CA ASP A 158 -13.71 10.58 9.52
C ASP A 158 -14.89 9.84 8.85
N TRP A 159 -15.93 10.56 8.43
CA TRP A 159 -17.05 9.96 7.70
C TRP A 159 -16.62 9.49 6.31
N ILE A 160 -15.73 10.23 5.64
CA ILE A 160 -15.11 9.85 4.36
C ILE A 160 -14.19 8.65 4.58
N THR A 161 -13.33 8.71 5.61
CA THR A 161 -12.40 7.63 5.95
C THR A 161 -13.14 6.31 6.18
N ASN A 162 -14.22 6.32 6.97
CA ASN A 162 -15.02 5.13 7.25
C ASN A 162 -15.66 4.53 5.98
N LEU A 163 -16.09 5.37 5.03
CA LEU A 163 -16.65 4.91 3.76
C LEU A 163 -15.60 4.33 2.84
N TRP A 164 -14.41 4.94 2.80
CA TRP A 164 -13.28 4.45 2.01
C TRP A 164 -12.74 3.14 2.58
N GLN A 165 -12.57 3.04 3.90
CA GLN A 165 -12.17 1.81 4.60
C GLN A 165 -13.15 0.67 4.36
N ALA A 166 -14.45 0.96 4.28
CA ALA A 166 -15.49 -0.03 3.98
C ALA A 166 -15.65 -0.31 2.47
N CYS A 167 -14.75 0.22 1.61
CA CYS A 167 -14.78 0.11 0.16
C CYS A 167 -16.10 0.56 -0.49
N LYS A 168 -16.82 1.49 0.16
CA LYS A 168 -18.10 2.02 -0.35
C LYS A 168 -17.92 3.13 -1.38
N ILE A 169 -16.77 3.80 -1.34
CA ILE A 169 -16.36 4.86 -2.26
C ILE A 169 -14.97 4.53 -2.82
N THR A 170 -14.69 5.03 -4.02
CA THR A 170 -13.37 4.91 -4.63
C THR A 170 -12.38 5.89 -4.01
N GLU A 171 -11.09 5.67 -4.23
CA GLU A 171 -10.02 6.60 -3.86
C GLU A 171 -10.23 7.99 -4.48
N GLN A 172 -10.59 8.07 -5.77
CA GLN A 172 -10.88 9.33 -6.44
C GLN A 172 -12.03 10.11 -5.77
N VAL A 173 -13.10 9.41 -5.37
CA VAL A 173 -14.23 10.04 -4.66
C VAL A 173 -13.79 10.51 -3.28
N ALA A 174 -13.04 9.70 -2.54
CA ALA A 174 -12.55 10.08 -1.22
C ALA A 174 -11.67 11.35 -1.28
N GLU A 175 -10.75 11.44 -2.26
CA GLU A 175 -9.92 12.62 -2.49
C GLU A 175 -10.76 13.88 -2.72
N GLN A 176 -11.75 13.81 -3.63
CA GLN A 176 -12.64 14.93 -3.91
C GLN A 176 -13.42 15.39 -2.68
N GLU A 177 -13.93 14.44 -1.88
CA GLU A 177 -14.67 14.77 -0.67
C GLU A 177 -13.77 15.37 0.43
N TYR A 178 -12.52 14.92 0.57
CA TYR A 178 -11.56 15.53 1.50
C TYR A 178 -11.23 16.98 1.11
N LEU A 179 -11.07 17.27 -0.19
CA LEU A 179 -10.87 18.63 -0.68
C LEU A 179 -12.04 19.54 -0.28
N ARG A 180 -13.28 19.04 -0.37
CA ARG A 180 -14.49 19.78 0.03
C ARG A 180 -14.58 20.00 1.54
N CYS A 181 -14.02 19.12 2.37
CA CYS A 181 -13.96 19.30 3.83
C CYS A 181 -13.09 20.48 4.29
N LYS A 182 -12.08 20.90 3.50
CA LYS A 182 -11.15 22.00 3.80
C LYS A 182 -10.36 21.85 5.12
N LYS A 183 -10.47 20.73 5.83
CA LYS A 183 -9.84 20.47 7.13
C LYS A 183 -8.78 19.39 7.02
N HIS A 184 -7.54 19.72 7.42
CA HIS A 184 -6.37 18.82 7.37
C HIS A 184 -6.19 18.07 6.03
N VAL A 185 -6.58 18.70 4.92
CA VAL A 185 -6.63 18.10 3.59
C VAL A 185 -5.32 17.43 3.22
N LYS A 186 -4.18 18.11 3.41
CA LYS A 186 -2.84 17.58 3.12
C LYS A 186 -2.57 16.25 3.83
N ALA A 187 -2.90 16.16 5.12
CA ALA A 187 -2.65 14.95 5.90
C ALA A 187 -3.46 13.74 5.38
N TYR A 188 -4.73 13.95 5.02
CA TYR A 188 -5.57 12.88 4.47
C TYR A 188 -5.10 12.43 3.08
N LEU A 189 -4.71 13.36 2.21
CA LEU A 189 -4.18 13.02 0.88
C LEU A 189 -2.81 12.33 0.97
N ASP A 190 -1.92 12.79 1.86
CA ASP A 190 -0.62 12.15 2.10
C ASP A 190 -0.81 10.70 2.62
N ASN A 191 -1.78 10.47 3.51
CA ASN A 191 -2.12 9.12 4.00
C ASN A 191 -2.61 8.19 2.87
N MET A 192 -3.44 8.70 1.95
CA MET A 192 -3.93 7.91 0.81
C MET A 192 -2.78 7.53 -0.14
N LYS A 193 -1.92 8.49 -0.48
CA LYS A 193 -0.71 8.23 -1.29
C LYS A 193 0.21 7.20 -0.64
N PHE A 194 0.42 7.31 0.67
CA PHE A 194 1.21 6.35 1.43
C PHE A 194 0.60 4.94 1.39
N HIS A 195 -0.73 4.83 1.58
CA HIS A 195 -1.42 3.55 1.45
C HIS A 195 -1.25 2.96 0.03
N ALA A 196 -1.43 3.74 -1.02
CA ALA A 196 -1.22 3.30 -2.40
C ALA A 196 0.22 2.81 -2.63
N GLN A 197 1.22 3.51 -2.09
CA GLN A 197 2.62 3.12 -2.14
C GLN A 197 2.88 1.79 -1.40
N CYS A 198 2.27 1.59 -0.22
CA CYS A 198 2.37 0.33 0.51
C CYS A 198 1.78 -0.84 -0.28
N VAL A 199 0.60 -0.67 -0.87
CA VAL A 199 -0.05 -1.69 -1.71
C VAL A 199 0.82 -2.03 -2.92
N GLN A 200 1.35 -1.02 -3.61
CA GLN A 200 2.24 -1.22 -4.75
C GLN A 200 3.53 -1.94 -4.33
N THR A 201 4.13 -1.54 -3.21
CA THR A 201 5.34 -2.18 -2.68
C THR A 201 5.08 -3.65 -2.39
N GLN A 202 3.95 -3.99 -1.76
CA GLN A 202 3.57 -5.36 -1.49
C GLN A 202 3.39 -6.18 -2.78
N ALA A 203 2.72 -5.61 -3.79
CA ALA A 203 2.54 -6.26 -5.09
C ALA A 203 3.89 -6.53 -5.78
N VAL A 204 4.82 -5.57 -5.73
CA VAL A 204 6.19 -5.74 -6.24
C VAL A 204 6.94 -6.84 -5.49
N GLN A 205 6.80 -6.93 -4.16
CA GLN A 205 7.45 -7.99 -3.38
C GLN A 205 6.91 -9.38 -3.72
N VAL A 206 5.59 -9.53 -3.88
CA VAL A 206 4.97 -10.78 -4.35
C VAL A 206 5.51 -11.15 -5.72
N ARG A 207 5.59 -10.17 -6.64
CA ARG A 207 6.13 -10.39 -7.98
C ARG A 207 7.60 -10.82 -7.97
N LYS A 208 8.45 -10.15 -7.18
CA LYS A 208 9.86 -10.51 -6.99
C LYS A 208 10.02 -11.94 -6.50
N ALA A 209 9.20 -12.37 -5.52
CA ALA A 209 9.24 -13.73 -5.01
C ALA A 209 8.86 -14.77 -6.08
N GLN A 210 7.84 -14.48 -6.90
CA GLN A 210 7.45 -15.34 -8.03
C GLN A 210 8.56 -15.43 -9.09
N ASP A 211 9.15 -14.28 -9.47
CA ASP A 211 10.24 -14.25 -10.45
C ASP A 211 11.47 -15.02 -9.92
N LEU A 212 11.79 -14.91 -8.62
CA LEU A 212 12.87 -15.70 -8.01
C LEU A 212 12.61 -17.21 -8.04
N GLN A 213 11.37 -17.64 -7.80
CA GLN A 213 10.99 -19.05 -7.92
C GLN A 213 11.17 -19.57 -9.35
N ASN A 214 10.82 -18.75 -10.36
CA ASN A 214 11.00 -19.11 -11.76
C ASN A 214 12.47 -19.19 -12.19
N LEU A 215 13.34 -18.39 -11.56
CA LEU A 215 14.77 -18.38 -11.83
C LEU A 215 15.52 -19.50 -11.09
N GLN A 216 14.96 -20.05 -10.02
CA GLN A 216 15.60 -21.06 -9.17
C GLN A 216 16.12 -22.29 -9.97
N PRO A 217 15.37 -22.89 -10.92
CA PRO A 217 15.86 -24.02 -11.71
C PRO A 217 17.02 -23.67 -12.65
N LEU A 218 17.20 -22.39 -12.96
CA LEU A 218 18.26 -21.89 -13.86
C LEU A 218 19.54 -21.52 -13.08
N MET A 219 19.50 -21.54 -11.74
CA MET A 219 20.65 -21.21 -10.92
C MET A 219 21.71 -22.31 -11.02
N LYS A 220 22.88 -21.94 -11.55
CA LYS A 220 24.06 -22.79 -11.58
C LYS A 220 24.77 -22.78 -10.23
N LYS A 221 25.42 -23.90 -9.89
CA LYS A 221 26.18 -24.03 -8.64
C LYS A 221 27.45 -23.17 -8.69
N ALA A 222 27.74 -22.48 -7.59
CA ALA A 222 28.95 -21.69 -7.45
C ALA A 222 30.20 -22.59 -7.45
N VAL A 223 31.26 -22.16 -8.14
CA VAL A 223 32.57 -22.85 -8.10
C VAL A 223 33.20 -22.74 -6.71
N VAL A 224 34.22 -23.53 -6.41
CA VAL A 224 34.99 -23.37 -5.17
C VAL A 224 36.24 -22.55 -5.46
N LEU A 225 36.41 -21.41 -4.80
CA LEU A 225 37.65 -20.63 -4.82
C LEU A 225 38.47 -21.00 -3.59
N GLU A 226 39.64 -21.62 -3.78
CA GLU A 226 40.49 -22.11 -2.69
C GLU A 226 40.88 -20.98 -1.72
N GLN A 227 41.22 -19.79 -2.25
CA GLN A 227 41.59 -18.63 -1.45
C GLN A 227 40.44 -18.15 -0.55
N VAL A 228 39.19 -18.27 -0.99
CA VAL A 228 38.01 -17.95 -0.16
C VAL A 228 37.88 -18.96 0.98
N GLN A 229 38.05 -20.25 0.71
CA GLN A 229 37.95 -21.32 1.70
C GLN A 229 39.08 -21.29 2.73
N ARG A 230 40.31 -20.99 2.27
CA ARG A 230 41.51 -21.00 3.11
C ARG A 230 41.70 -19.72 3.90
N ASP A 231 41.44 -18.57 3.28
CA ASP A 231 41.88 -17.28 3.82
C ASP A 231 40.70 -16.42 4.30
N PHE A 232 39.55 -16.44 3.59
CA PHE A 232 38.42 -15.55 3.93
C PHE A 232 37.46 -16.16 4.95
N LEU A 233 36.83 -17.30 4.66
CA LEU A 233 35.80 -17.90 5.50
C LEU A 233 36.27 -18.27 6.92
N PRO A 234 37.51 -18.74 7.14
CA PRO A 234 37.98 -19.08 8.49
C PRO A 234 38.06 -17.88 9.46
N GLN A 235 38.00 -16.63 8.96
CA GLN A 235 37.98 -15.44 9.81
C GLN A 235 36.70 -15.31 10.67
N PHE A 236 35.64 -16.03 10.30
CA PHE A 236 34.32 -15.94 10.95
C PHE A 236 34.03 -17.10 11.91
N THR A 237 34.97 -18.05 12.06
CA THR A 237 34.86 -19.17 13.00
C THR A 237 35.63 -18.93 14.30
N ARG A 238 36.40 -17.85 14.39
CA ARG A 238 37.20 -17.49 15.57
C ARG A 238 37.06 -16.00 15.94
N PRO A 239 37.24 -15.63 17.22
CA PRO A 239 37.29 -14.23 17.63
C PRO A 239 38.48 -13.50 17.00
N MET A 240 38.23 -12.33 16.39
CA MET A 240 39.26 -11.47 15.78
C MET A 240 38.86 -10.01 15.94
N PHE A 241 39.81 -9.14 16.29
CA PHE A 241 39.57 -7.69 16.41
C PHE A 241 39.39 -6.98 15.05
N ARG A 242 40.03 -7.50 14.00
CA ARG A 242 39.95 -6.99 12.63
C ARG A 242 39.88 -8.17 11.67
N ARG A 243 39.16 -8.02 10.57
CA ARG A 243 39.01 -9.03 9.52
C ARG A 243 39.27 -8.38 8.16
N SER A 244 39.88 -9.14 7.27
CA SER A 244 40.07 -8.73 5.89
C SER A 244 38.77 -8.93 5.10
N PHE A 245 38.42 -7.96 4.27
CA PHE A 245 37.28 -8.04 3.37
C PHE A 245 37.65 -8.77 2.07
N LEU A 246 36.67 -9.42 1.44
CA LEU A 246 36.87 -10.13 0.18
C LEU A 246 36.61 -9.18 -0.99
N VAL A 247 37.50 -9.14 -1.98
CA VAL A 247 37.29 -8.43 -3.24
C VAL A 247 37.28 -9.42 -4.39
N LEU A 248 36.18 -9.44 -5.13
CA LEU A 248 36.04 -10.17 -6.40
C LEU A 248 36.17 -9.16 -7.54
N ASN A 249 37.39 -9.02 -8.05
CA ASN A 249 37.67 -8.21 -9.23
C ASN A 249 37.46 -9.04 -10.50
N GLY A 250 36.98 -8.43 -11.58
CA GLY A 250 36.96 -9.07 -12.90
C GLY A 250 35.88 -8.50 -13.80
N PRO A 251 35.84 -8.84 -15.09
CA PRO A 251 34.89 -8.29 -16.04
C PRO A 251 33.42 -8.60 -15.66
N THR A 252 32.50 -7.90 -16.33
CA THR A 252 31.06 -8.14 -16.19
C THR A 252 30.70 -9.58 -16.60
N ARG A 253 29.57 -10.10 -16.09
CA ARG A 253 28.98 -11.42 -16.43
C ARG A 253 29.76 -12.66 -15.97
N LEU A 254 30.72 -12.54 -15.06
CA LEU A 254 31.37 -13.71 -14.43
C LEU A 254 30.61 -14.30 -13.23
N GLY A 255 29.42 -13.76 -12.88
CA GLY A 255 28.63 -14.27 -11.76
C GLY A 255 29.14 -13.88 -10.37
N LYS A 256 29.98 -12.83 -10.27
CA LYS A 256 30.59 -12.35 -9.00
C LYS A 256 29.58 -12.11 -7.88
N THR A 257 28.51 -11.38 -8.16
CA THR A 257 27.44 -11.05 -7.20
C THR A 257 26.72 -12.30 -6.71
N ILE A 258 26.41 -13.22 -7.62
CA ILE A 258 25.74 -14.49 -7.30
C ILE A 258 26.65 -15.39 -6.45
N TYR A 259 27.92 -15.47 -6.81
CA TYR A 259 28.94 -16.20 -6.05
C TYR A 259 29.07 -15.66 -4.62
N ALA A 260 29.26 -14.34 -4.47
CA ALA A 260 29.38 -13.70 -3.16
C ALA A 260 28.18 -14.01 -2.25
N ARG A 261 26.96 -13.90 -2.81
CA ARG A 261 25.71 -14.20 -2.10
C ARG A 261 25.58 -15.69 -1.72
N SER A 262 26.22 -16.59 -2.46
CA SER A 262 26.17 -18.04 -2.17
C SER A 262 27.00 -18.45 -0.95
N LEU A 263 27.98 -17.63 -0.53
CA LEU A 263 28.89 -17.96 0.58
C LEU A 263 28.19 -18.04 1.94
N PHE A 264 27.25 -17.13 2.19
CA PHE A 264 26.46 -17.07 3.44
C PHE A 264 24.97 -17.30 3.19
N GLY A 265 24.54 -17.36 1.93
CA GLY A 265 23.14 -17.55 1.55
C GLY A 265 22.39 -16.24 1.37
N HIS A 266 21.36 -16.29 0.52
CA HIS A 266 20.60 -15.10 0.08
C HIS A 266 19.94 -14.35 1.24
N ARG A 267 19.44 -15.04 2.27
CA ARG A 267 18.71 -14.40 3.38
C ARG A 267 19.64 -13.80 4.42
N GLU A 268 20.86 -14.32 4.54
CA GLU A 268 21.86 -13.89 5.53
C GLU A 268 22.86 -12.90 4.92
N THR A 269 22.67 -12.50 3.65
CA THR A 269 23.54 -11.55 2.94
C THR A 269 22.73 -10.31 2.54
N LEU A 270 23.12 -9.14 3.05
CA LEU A 270 22.58 -7.87 2.58
C LEU A 270 23.32 -7.44 1.31
N GLU A 271 22.61 -7.30 0.19
CA GLU A 271 23.17 -6.82 -1.08
C GLU A 271 22.90 -5.33 -1.28
N LEU A 272 23.95 -4.58 -1.62
CA LEU A 272 23.93 -3.13 -1.79
C LEU A 272 24.51 -2.75 -3.15
N ASN A 273 23.79 -1.95 -3.92
CA ASN A 273 24.37 -1.33 -5.11
C ASN A 273 25.24 -0.14 -4.69
N CYS A 274 26.54 -0.25 -4.93
CA CYS A 274 27.55 0.74 -4.57
C CYS A 274 28.12 1.49 -5.79
N CYS A 275 27.49 1.36 -6.96
CA CYS A 275 27.91 2.07 -8.16
C CYS A 275 27.80 3.59 -7.96
N GLY A 276 28.94 4.27 -7.99
CA GLY A 276 29.02 5.73 -7.90
C GLY A 276 28.69 6.33 -6.52
N VAL A 277 28.66 5.52 -5.45
CA VAL A 277 28.40 6.02 -4.09
C VAL A 277 29.69 6.14 -3.28
N SER A 278 29.77 7.17 -2.43
CA SER A 278 30.90 7.38 -1.51
C SER A 278 30.70 6.73 -0.14
N GLN A 279 29.45 6.47 0.25
CA GLN A 279 29.08 5.77 1.48
C GLN A 279 27.95 4.78 1.18
N PRO A 280 28.05 3.52 1.64
CA PRO A 280 26.98 2.54 1.48
C PRO A 280 25.79 2.86 2.40
N ASP A 281 24.56 2.56 1.95
CA ASP A 281 23.35 2.67 2.78
C ASP A 281 23.08 1.35 3.52
N LEU A 282 23.39 1.32 4.81
CA LEU A 282 23.21 0.18 5.70
C LEU A 282 21.95 0.27 6.55
N ARG A 283 20.96 1.12 6.22
CA ARG A 283 19.71 1.18 7.01
C ARG A 283 18.90 -0.12 6.99
N ALA A 284 19.06 -0.93 5.95
CA ALA A 284 18.45 -2.25 5.86
C ALA A 284 19.26 -3.35 6.57
N PHE A 285 20.42 -3.02 7.13
CA PHE A 285 21.28 -3.98 7.83
C PHE A 285 20.73 -4.33 9.21
N ASP A 286 20.34 -5.59 9.36
CA ASP A 286 20.05 -6.24 10.64
C ASP A 286 21.20 -7.16 11.06
N ASN A 287 21.85 -6.84 12.19
CA ASN A 287 22.98 -7.61 12.73
C ASN A 287 22.57 -8.97 13.34
N LEU A 288 21.27 -9.20 13.59
CA LEU A 288 20.78 -10.49 14.06
C LEU A 288 20.44 -11.44 12.91
N LEU A 289 20.26 -10.92 11.69
CA LEU A 289 19.92 -11.69 10.50
C LEU A 289 21.12 -11.85 9.56
N HIS A 290 21.82 -10.75 9.28
CA HIS A 290 22.84 -10.73 8.24
C HIS A 290 24.21 -11.14 8.79
N ARG A 291 24.81 -12.12 8.13
CA ARG A 291 26.18 -12.58 8.38
C ARG A 291 27.16 -12.01 7.36
N ALA A 292 26.66 -11.48 6.25
CA ALA A 292 27.47 -10.85 5.22
C ALA A 292 26.80 -9.59 4.65
N ILE A 293 27.64 -8.67 4.18
CA ILE A 293 27.25 -7.51 3.38
C ILE A 293 28.01 -7.58 2.06
N LEU A 294 27.27 -7.59 0.96
CA LEU A 294 27.75 -7.57 -0.40
C LEU A 294 27.64 -6.14 -0.96
N TYR A 295 28.78 -5.51 -1.17
CA TYR A 295 28.91 -4.21 -1.82
C TYR A 295 29.15 -4.44 -3.32
N ASP A 296 28.07 -4.40 -4.09
CA ASP A 296 28.10 -4.65 -5.53
C ASP A 296 28.55 -3.39 -6.30
N GLU A 297 29.44 -3.55 -7.28
CA GLU A 297 30.06 -2.44 -8.03
C GLU A 297 30.78 -1.42 -7.14
N ALA A 298 31.50 -1.92 -6.13
CA ALA A 298 32.26 -1.11 -5.19
C ALA A 298 33.55 -0.54 -5.79
N SER A 299 33.88 0.70 -5.42
CA SER A 299 35.16 1.36 -5.76
C SER A 299 36.12 1.38 -4.58
N THR A 300 37.41 1.47 -4.89
CA THR A 300 38.48 1.64 -3.89
C THR A 300 38.30 2.92 -3.08
N ALA A 301 37.89 4.02 -3.72
CA ALA A 301 37.65 5.31 -3.09
C ALA A 301 36.54 5.26 -2.03
N MET A 302 35.46 4.52 -2.29
CA MET A 302 34.39 4.29 -1.31
C MET A 302 34.94 3.57 -0.07
N VAL A 303 35.74 2.51 -0.26
CA VAL A 303 36.32 1.75 0.85
C VAL A 303 37.27 2.60 1.68
N LEU A 304 38.13 3.37 1.03
CA LEU A 304 39.07 4.29 1.68
C LEU A 304 38.35 5.42 2.44
N SER A 305 37.20 5.86 1.97
CA SER A 305 36.37 6.85 2.69
C SER A 305 35.69 6.25 3.91
N ASN A 306 35.62 4.92 4.02
CA ASN A 306 34.90 4.19 5.07
C ASN A 306 35.79 3.13 5.76
N ARG A 307 37.09 3.41 5.95
CA ARG A 307 38.08 2.46 6.51
C ARG A 307 37.59 1.74 7.79
N ARG A 308 36.97 2.47 8.71
CA ARG A 308 36.47 1.92 9.98
C ARG A 308 35.36 0.88 9.77
N LEU A 309 34.50 1.10 8.78
CA LEU A 309 33.44 0.15 8.40
C LEU A 309 34.05 -1.16 7.89
N PHE A 310 34.96 -1.06 6.91
CA PHE A 310 35.53 -2.23 6.24
C PHE A 310 36.53 -3.01 7.10
N GLN A 311 37.01 -2.46 8.22
CA GLN A 311 37.80 -3.18 9.21
C GLN A 311 36.98 -4.08 10.15
N GLY A 312 35.64 -3.92 10.18
CA GLY A 312 34.75 -4.75 10.99
C GLY A 312 35.05 -4.67 12.49
N SER A 313 35.22 -3.45 13.02
CA SER A 313 35.59 -3.22 14.41
C SER A 313 34.56 -3.77 15.42
N THR A 314 35.00 -3.99 16.66
CA THR A 314 34.13 -4.29 17.82
C THR A 314 33.31 -3.10 18.30
N GLU A 315 33.49 -1.93 17.68
CA GLU A 315 32.75 -0.71 18.00
C GLU A 315 31.71 -0.42 16.91
N GLU A 316 30.66 0.31 17.28
CA GLU A 316 29.72 0.86 16.31
C GLU A 316 30.41 1.82 15.34
N VAL A 317 29.90 1.84 14.11
CA VAL A 317 30.33 2.72 13.04
C VAL A 317 29.17 3.62 12.67
N THR A 318 29.39 4.93 12.80
CA THR A 318 28.41 5.94 12.42
C THR A 318 28.54 6.28 10.93
N LEU A 319 27.42 6.32 10.21
CA LEU A 319 27.32 6.54 8.77
C LEU A 319 26.35 7.70 8.46
N ALA A 320 26.36 8.16 7.20
CA ALA A 320 25.56 9.30 6.72
C ALA A 320 25.84 10.61 7.48
N HIS A 321 27.12 10.88 7.72
CA HIS A 321 27.57 12.18 8.21
C HIS A 321 27.29 13.26 7.16
N SER A 322 26.57 14.30 7.56
CA SER A 322 26.26 15.47 6.73
C SER A 322 26.31 16.72 7.60
N GLY A 323 26.39 17.92 7.00
CA GLY A 323 26.53 19.16 7.77
C GLY A 323 25.44 19.41 8.84
N THR A 324 24.29 18.76 8.74
CA THR A 324 23.18 18.89 9.70
C THR A 324 22.98 17.67 10.61
N ASN A 325 23.70 16.55 10.38
CA ASN A 325 23.60 15.28 11.12
C ASN A 325 22.17 14.70 11.31
N MET A 326 21.17 15.16 10.56
CA MET A 326 19.77 14.75 10.73
C MET A 326 19.47 13.32 10.25
N PHE A 327 20.33 12.77 9.38
CA PHE A 327 20.15 11.45 8.77
C PHE A 327 21.21 10.43 9.19
N THR A 328 21.99 10.77 10.20
CA THR A 328 23.08 9.96 10.74
C THR A 328 22.54 8.75 11.48
N TYR A 329 23.15 7.58 11.27
CA TYR A 329 22.78 6.34 11.94
C TYR A 329 24.03 5.52 12.26
N SER A 330 23.95 4.68 13.29
CA SER A 330 25.04 3.79 13.70
C SER A 330 24.73 2.35 13.32
N VAL A 331 25.76 1.61 12.94
CA VAL A 331 25.68 0.17 12.67
C VAL A 331 26.77 -0.58 13.43
N TYR A 332 26.45 -1.77 13.91
CA TYR A 332 27.39 -2.68 14.55
C TYR A 332 27.66 -3.86 13.62
N VAL A 333 28.87 -3.94 13.05
CA VAL A 333 29.24 -4.89 11.98
C VAL A 333 30.32 -5.88 12.41
N TYR A 334 30.47 -6.12 13.71
CA TYR A 334 31.43 -7.09 14.22
C TYR A 334 31.05 -8.51 13.78
N ASN A 335 32.04 -9.28 13.32
CA ASN A 335 31.84 -10.65 12.83
C ASN A 335 30.91 -10.77 11.61
N VAL A 336 30.80 -9.70 10.81
CA VAL A 336 30.06 -9.66 9.55
C VAL A 336 31.03 -9.70 8.39
N ALA A 337 30.77 -10.56 7.40
CA ALA A 337 31.60 -10.71 6.23
C ALA A 337 31.38 -9.57 5.24
N MET A 338 32.44 -8.81 4.95
CA MET A 338 32.42 -7.74 3.96
C MET A 338 32.92 -8.30 2.62
N ILE A 339 32.05 -8.31 1.60
CA ILE A 339 32.37 -8.83 0.27
C ILE A 339 32.11 -7.73 -0.75
N LEU A 340 33.09 -7.47 -1.61
CA LEU A 340 33.02 -6.46 -2.65
C LEU A 340 33.11 -7.13 -4.01
N THR A 341 32.27 -6.70 -4.95
CA THR A 341 32.44 -7.02 -6.37
C THR A 341 32.80 -5.75 -7.11
N SER A 342 33.73 -5.85 -8.05
CA SER A 342 34.15 -4.70 -8.84
C SER A 342 34.64 -5.13 -10.21
N ASN A 343 34.46 -4.26 -11.20
CA ASN A 343 35.01 -4.45 -12.54
C ASN A 343 36.33 -3.71 -12.76
N SER A 344 36.70 -2.82 -11.83
CA SER A 344 37.80 -1.86 -11.98
C SER A 344 38.76 -1.84 -10.80
N TRP A 345 38.56 -2.65 -9.76
CA TRP A 345 39.33 -2.59 -8.50
C TRP A 345 40.84 -2.61 -8.71
N LEU A 346 41.37 -3.56 -9.48
CA LEU A 346 42.82 -3.66 -9.69
C LEU A 346 43.38 -2.44 -10.43
N ARG A 347 42.65 -1.95 -11.43
CA ARG A 347 43.03 -0.73 -12.15
C ARG A 347 43.02 0.50 -11.23
N GLU A 348 41.97 0.66 -10.44
CA GLU A 348 41.87 1.76 -9.47
C GLU A 348 43.02 1.69 -8.45
N LEU A 349 43.37 0.49 -8.00
CA LEU A 349 44.45 0.26 -7.03
C LEU A 349 45.81 0.75 -7.58
N GLU A 350 46.07 0.57 -8.87
CA GLU A 350 47.29 1.05 -9.56
C GLU A 350 47.35 2.59 -9.65
N GLU A 351 46.20 3.25 -9.71
CA GLU A 351 46.09 4.71 -9.80
C GLU A 351 46.21 5.40 -8.42
N LEU A 352 46.08 4.63 -7.32
CA LEU A 352 46.12 5.17 -5.95
C LEU A 352 47.53 5.49 -5.43
N PRO A 353 47.66 6.46 -4.50
CA PRO A 353 48.88 6.69 -3.73
C PRO A 353 49.33 5.44 -2.97
N ARG A 354 50.65 5.30 -2.78
CA ARG A 354 51.27 4.14 -2.15
C ARG A 354 50.67 3.78 -0.78
N GLU A 355 50.47 4.78 0.09
CA GLU A 355 49.93 4.55 1.44
C GLU A 355 48.51 3.96 1.41
N GLU A 356 47.66 4.44 0.50
CA GLU A 356 46.28 3.98 0.38
C GLU A 356 46.22 2.58 -0.23
N ARG A 357 47.11 2.29 -1.19
CA ARG A 357 47.30 0.96 -1.76
C ARG A 357 47.74 -0.04 -0.70
N GLU A 358 48.79 0.27 0.07
CA GLU A 358 49.29 -0.59 1.14
C GLU A 358 48.20 -0.87 2.19
N TRP A 359 47.36 0.13 2.50
CA TRP A 359 46.22 -0.08 3.39
C TRP A 359 45.19 -1.05 2.80
N LEU A 360 44.79 -0.89 1.53
CA LEU A 360 43.82 -1.78 0.88
C LEU A 360 44.37 -3.21 0.77
N GLU A 361 45.62 -3.39 0.35
CA GLU A 361 46.27 -4.70 0.25
C GLU A 361 46.36 -5.39 1.62
N GLY A 362 46.69 -4.65 2.68
CA GLY A 362 46.79 -5.19 4.03
C GLY A 362 45.44 -5.56 4.68
N ASN A 363 44.32 -5.02 4.19
CA ASN A 363 42.98 -5.25 4.75
C ASN A 363 42.06 -6.04 3.79
N SER A 364 42.54 -6.48 2.63
CA SER A 364 41.73 -7.18 1.64
C SER A 364 42.29 -8.54 1.23
N ILE A 365 41.40 -9.43 0.84
CA ILE A 365 41.70 -10.65 0.10
C ILE A 365 41.16 -10.42 -1.30
N CYS A 366 42.04 -10.02 -2.22
CA CYS A 366 41.66 -9.71 -3.60
C CYS A 366 41.85 -10.93 -4.50
N ILE A 367 40.80 -11.28 -5.25
CA ILE A 367 40.79 -12.36 -6.23
C ILE A 367 40.47 -11.77 -7.60
N ASP A 368 41.39 -11.95 -8.55
CA ASP A 368 41.16 -11.60 -9.94
C ASP A 368 40.42 -12.74 -10.66
N CYS A 369 39.16 -12.50 -10.96
CA CYS A 369 38.25 -13.46 -11.55
C CYS A 369 38.36 -13.34 -13.08
N THR A 370 38.98 -14.32 -13.72
CA THR A 370 39.11 -14.40 -15.18
C THR A 370 38.14 -15.40 -15.82
N GLN A 371 37.51 -16.25 -15.01
CA GLN A 371 36.57 -17.28 -15.44
C GLN A 371 35.22 -17.12 -14.73
N PRO A 372 34.13 -17.68 -15.30
CA PRO A 372 32.84 -17.70 -14.63
C PRO A 372 32.90 -18.39 -13.26
N LEU A 373 32.27 -17.78 -12.25
CA LEU A 373 32.23 -18.29 -10.88
C LEU A 373 31.07 -19.28 -10.64
N TYR A 374 30.62 -19.95 -11.70
CA TYR A 374 29.57 -20.96 -11.67
C TYR A 374 29.95 -22.16 -12.55
N GLU A 375 29.50 -23.35 -12.16
CA GLU A 375 29.69 -24.59 -12.92
C GLU A 375 29.01 -24.46 -14.30
N THR A 376 29.76 -24.71 -15.38
CA THR A 376 29.29 -24.50 -16.77
C THR A 376 28.34 -25.57 -17.24
#